data_AF-A0A9E0KNL2-F1
#
_entry.id   AF-A0A9E0KNL2-F1
#
_cell.length_a   1.000
_cell.length_b   1.000
_cell.length_c   1.000
_cell.angle_alpha   90.00
_cell.angle_beta   90.00
_cell.angle_gamma   90.00
#
_symmetry.space_group_name_H-M   'P 1'
#
loop_
_entity.id
_entity.type
_entity.pdbx_description
1 polymer ?
#
loop_
_entity_poly.entity_id
_entity_poly.type
_entity_poly.pdbx_seq_one_letter_code
_entity_poly.pdbx_strand_id
1 'polypeptide(L)'
;MSKERFTTEGSPFIRVDSCQGDLIIRGWAESSLEIKGDFQTHHSDKGFLITGQGNLYLNVPEGAVLSVGKVGGELIVRHVTGISSYEYVQGDAAFTQTGDTKAGIVHGNLVAKQIAGALSVDEVNGDVVVRGAGETTLVEVHGDLSARLVDGNITVETINGDTSLRNINGNVAIQRGYRDVNLIGVNGLVNIKAIMGDIRLRGGLSAGDHSLEARGDIIVRWPASLPVNLNITAAKINNRLSLEDITDKKGTQIGRIGQGDTYLTLVSEGQVVLRESEPDHGDDKQIEGNMEFGPGFEFDDIATRIEAEVNNHISRVTRDLETKFGKDFGQRISEKLARRSEKAAGRARRQAEFQRQPSGFDFGFTAPTAPIPGKIVSTEEQLKILKMVEDGKISPKEAEMLMEALES
;
A
#
# COMPACT_ATOMS: atom_id res chain seq x y z
N MET A 1 -7.50 8.30 28.52
CA MET A 1 -6.30 8.07 27.70
C MET A 1 -5.10 8.65 28.40
N SER A 2 -4.23 7.78 28.88
CA SER A 2 -2.96 8.17 29.47
C SER A 2 -1.97 8.57 28.37
N LYS A 3 -1.08 9.50 28.68
CA LYS A 3 0.03 9.89 27.81
C LYS A 3 1.29 9.92 28.66
N GLU A 4 2.27 9.10 28.30
CA GLU A 4 3.58 9.11 28.95
C GLU A 4 4.69 9.28 27.90
N ARG A 5 5.79 9.89 28.33
CA ARG A 5 6.94 10.15 27.49
C ARG A 5 8.21 9.79 28.24
N PHE A 6 9.06 9.01 27.60
CA PHE A 6 10.33 8.54 28.14
C PHE A 6 11.45 9.02 27.23
N THR A 7 12.47 9.65 27.79
CA THR A 7 13.69 9.95 27.04
C THR A 7 14.47 8.65 26.82
N THR A 8 14.97 8.43 25.61
CA THR A 8 15.70 7.21 25.23
C THR A 8 17.09 7.58 24.75
N GLU A 9 18.09 6.75 25.05
CA GLU A 9 19.43 6.91 24.49
C GLU A 9 19.58 6.09 23.21
N GLY A 10 20.01 6.74 22.12
CA GLY A 10 20.30 6.07 20.84
C GLY A 10 19.10 5.36 20.20
N SER A 11 19.30 4.09 19.82
CA SER A 11 18.31 3.20 19.20
C SER A 11 17.76 2.22 20.23
N PRO A 12 16.66 2.56 20.94
CA PRO A 12 16.14 1.70 22.00
C PRO A 12 15.51 0.43 21.41
N PHE A 13 15.53 -0.63 22.21
CA PHE A 13 14.69 -1.81 21.97
C PHE A 13 13.31 -1.58 22.61
N ILE A 14 12.25 -1.71 21.82
CA ILE A 14 10.87 -1.52 22.27
C ILE A 14 10.10 -2.79 21.95
N ARG A 15 9.59 -3.45 23.00
CA ARG A 15 8.74 -4.63 22.90
C ARG A 15 7.31 -4.28 23.28
N VAL A 16 6.37 -4.50 22.36
CA VAL A 16 4.93 -4.49 22.64
C VAL A 16 4.49 -5.95 22.76
N ASP A 17 4.24 -6.43 23.97
CA ASP A 17 3.91 -7.85 24.17
C ASP A 17 2.53 -8.18 23.59
N SER A 18 1.54 -7.35 23.92
CA SER A 18 0.21 -7.42 23.31
C SER A 18 -0.48 -6.06 23.30
N CYS A 19 -1.32 -5.85 22.29
CA CYS A 19 -2.23 -4.72 22.14
C CYS A 19 -3.61 -5.30 21.80
N GLN A 20 -4.62 -5.10 22.66
CA GLN A 20 -5.95 -5.67 22.43
C GLN A 20 -6.71 -4.99 21.29
N GLY A 21 -6.43 -3.73 21.00
CA GLY A 21 -7.02 -2.97 19.90
C GLY A 21 -6.01 -2.67 18.80
N ASP A 22 -6.20 -1.52 18.14
CA ASP A 22 -5.35 -1.06 17.05
C ASP A 22 -4.01 -0.52 17.58
N LEU A 23 -2.94 -0.81 16.86
CA LEU A 23 -1.59 -0.35 17.19
C LEU A 23 -1.04 0.54 16.08
N ILE A 24 -0.81 1.80 16.41
CA ILE A 24 -0.23 2.78 15.50
C ILE A 24 1.16 3.14 16.02
N ILE A 25 2.19 2.88 15.22
CA ILE A 25 3.58 3.18 15.53
C ILE A 25 4.14 4.16 14.51
N ARG A 26 4.74 5.25 14.99
CA ARG A 26 5.35 6.27 14.15
C ARG A 26 6.77 6.57 14.59
N GLY A 27 7.71 6.44 13.67
CA GLY A 27 9.07 6.95 13.81
C GLY A 27 9.10 8.48 13.79
N TRP A 28 9.92 9.07 14.65
CA TRP A 28 10.21 10.50 14.67
C TRP A 28 11.68 10.79 15.02
N ALA A 29 12.13 12.00 14.69
CA ALA A 29 13.51 12.43 14.92
C ALA A 29 13.88 12.62 16.41
N GLU A 30 12.91 12.55 17.32
CA GLU A 30 13.17 12.72 18.75
C GLU A 30 13.68 11.42 19.37
N SER A 31 14.75 11.49 20.16
CA SER A 31 15.24 10.38 21.00
C SER A 31 14.36 10.21 22.24
N SER A 32 13.06 10.01 22.01
CA SER A 32 12.12 9.71 23.08
C SER A 32 11.02 8.78 22.58
N LEU A 33 10.50 7.97 23.50
CA LEU A 33 9.33 7.14 23.32
C LEU A 33 8.12 7.88 23.89
N GLU A 34 7.10 8.13 23.08
CA GLU A 34 5.80 8.64 23.54
C GLU A 34 4.74 7.56 23.37
N ILE A 35 4.01 7.26 24.43
CA ILE A 35 2.97 6.24 24.48
C ILE A 35 1.65 6.95 24.81
N LYS A 36 0.61 6.72 24.00
CA LYS A 36 -0.76 7.17 24.27
C LYS A 36 -1.73 6.00 24.21
N GLY A 37 -2.68 6.02 25.14
CA GLY A 37 -3.75 5.02 25.23
C GLY A 37 -3.84 4.45 26.64
N ASP A 38 -4.42 3.26 26.73
CA ASP A 38 -4.55 2.54 28.00
C ASP A 38 -3.54 1.38 27.99
N PHE A 39 -2.43 1.59 28.71
CA PHE A 39 -1.29 0.68 28.70
C PHE A 39 -0.70 0.45 30.10
N GLN A 40 0.06 -0.63 30.20
CA GLN A 40 1.02 -0.87 31.25
C GLN A 40 2.41 -0.89 30.61
N THR A 41 3.37 -0.24 31.26
CA THR A 41 4.75 -0.19 30.78
C THR A 41 5.71 -0.61 31.89
N HIS A 42 6.73 -1.37 31.52
CA HIS A 42 7.86 -1.68 32.38
C HIS A 42 9.15 -1.27 31.65
N HIS A 43 9.94 -0.43 32.32
CA HIS A 43 11.22 0.02 31.80
C HIS A 43 12.36 -0.71 32.52
N SER A 44 13.31 -1.23 31.76
CA SER A 44 14.51 -1.90 32.26
C SER A 44 15.72 -1.50 31.41
N ASP A 45 16.92 -1.87 31.85
CA ASP A 45 18.17 -1.64 31.10
C ASP A 45 18.16 -2.30 29.70
N LYS A 46 17.27 -3.27 29.47
CA LYS A 46 17.13 -3.99 28.19
C LYS A 46 16.15 -3.35 27.22
N GLY A 47 15.45 -2.29 27.61
CA GLY A 47 14.45 -1.59 26.78
C GLY A 47 13.08 -1.44 27.46
N PHE A 48 12.08 -1.14 26.63
CA PHE A 48 10.71 -0.89 27.06
C PHE A 48 9.82 -2.09 26.78
N LEU A 49 9.05 -2.54 27.78
CA LEU A 49 8.01 -3.55 27.62
C LEU A 49 6.64 -2.89 27.79
N ILE A 50 5.79 -2.96 26.77
CA ILE A 50 4.48 -2.30 26.71
C ILE A 50 3.39 -3.35 26.52
N THR A 51 2.31 -3.24 27.29
CA THR A 51 1.09 -4.02 27.13
C THR A 51 -0.11 -3.08 27.05
N GLY A 52 -0.83 -3.13 25.93
CA GLY A 52 -2.02 -2.32 25.67
C GLY A 52 -3.32 -3.06 25.95
N GLN A 53 -4.22 -2.45 26.73
CA GLN A 53 -5.57 -2.96 26.97
C GLN A 53 -6.60 -2.47 25.94
N GLY A 54 -6.19 -1.61 25.01
CA GLY A 54 -7.02 -1.09 23.94
C GLY A 54 -6.14 -0.53 22.82
N ASN A 55 -6.58 0.54 22.18
CA ASN A 55 -5.82 1.17 21.10
C ASN A 55 -4.57 1.88 21.66
N LEU A 56 -3.43 1.68 20.99
CA LEU A 56 -2.16 2.28 21.35
C LEU A 56 -1.59 3.11 20.20
N TYR A 57 -1.06 4.27 20.57
CA TYR A 57 -0.31 5.13 19.67
C TYR A 57 1.09 5.33 20.25
N LEU A 58 2.09 4.88 19.52
CA LEU A 58 3.50 4.97 19.88
C LEU A 58 4.21 5.92 18.92
N ASN A 59 4.87 6.94 19.45
CA ASN A 59 5.94 7.60 18.71
C ASN A 59 7.27 7.06 19.23
N VAL A 60 8.07 6.51 18.33
CA VAL A 60 9.33 5.84 18.63
C VAL A 60 10.46 6.55 17.88
N PRO A 61 11.70 6.58 18.40
CA PRO A 61 12.83 7.04 17.61
C PRO A 61 12.92 6.25 16.30
N GLU A 62 13.21 6.89 15.17
CA GLU A 62 13.18 6.24 13.83
C GLU A 62 14.03 4.97 13.78
N GLY A 63 15.24 5.01 14.36
CA GLY A 63 16.17 3.87 14.40
C GLY A 63 15.91 2.86 15.51
N ALA A 64 14.77 2.90 16.20
CA ALA A 64 14.43 1.94 17.25
C ALA A 64 14.23 0.53 16.70
N VAL A 65 14.61 -0.47 17.49
CA VAL A 65 14.33 -1.88 17.16
C VAL A 65 13.00 -2.26 17.79
N LEU A 66 12.04 -2.69 16.97
CA LEU A 66 10.69 -3.01 17.41
C LEU A 66 10.42 -4.51 17.40
N SER A 67 9.78 -5.00 18.46
CA SER A 67 9.24 -6.35 18.53
C SER A 67 7.82 -6.28 19.06
N VAL A 68 6.84 -6.62 18.23
CA VAL A 68 5.43 -6.63 18.58
C VAL A 68 4.96 -8.08 18.58
N GLY A 69 4.46 -8.56 19.71
CA GLY A 69 3.88 -9.90 19.83
C GLY A 69 2.51 -9.95 19.15
N LYS A 70 1.47 -9.54 19.86
CA LYS A 70 0.08 -9.65 19.39
C LYS A 70 -0.61 -8.31 19.21
N VAL A 71 -1.24 -8.08 18.06
CA VAL A 71 -2.14 -6.96 17.79
C VAL A 71 -3.55 -7.50 17.55
N GLY A 72 -4.52 -7.05 18.35
CA GLY A 72 -5.92 -7.50 18.30
C GLY A 72 -6.77 -6.78 17.25
N GLY A 73 -6.32 -5.63 16.77
CA GLY A 73 -6.94 -4.89 15.66
C GLY A 73 -5.97 -4.66 14.50
N GLU A 74 -6.01 -3.45 13.94
CA GLU A 74 -5.15 -3.02 12.84
C GLU A 74 -3.75 -2.63 13.31
N LEU A 75 -2.75 -2.86 12.47
CA LEU A 75 -1.37 -2.43 12.68
C LEU A 75 -0.97 -1.41 11.62
N ILE A 76 -0.57 -0.21 12.06
CA ILE A 76 -0.04 0.81 11.16
C ILE A 76 1.33 1.23 11.66
N VAL A 77 2.36 1.10 10.82
CA VAL A 77 3.72 1.49 11.16
C VAL A 77 4.28 2.42 10.09
N ARG A 78 4.84 3.54 10.54
CA ARG A 78 5.36 4.58 9.65
C ARG A 78 6.72 5.08 10.11
N HIS A 79 7.64 5.31 9.17
CA HIS A 79 8.94 5.95 9.43
C HIS A 79 9.86 5.22 10.43
N VAL A 80 9.70 3.92 10.62
CA VAL A 80 10.57 3.13 11.50
C VAL A 80 11.68 2.53 10.67
N THR A 81 12.86 3.15 10.67
CA THR A 81 14.03 2.73 9.88
C THR A 81 14.81 1.59 10.51
N GLY A 82 14.65 1.38 11.83
CA GLY A 82 15.21 0.21 12.51
C GLY A 82 14.51 -1.10 12.12
N ILE A 83 15.13 -2.22 12.53
CA ILE A 83 14.56 -3.56 12.33
C ILE A 83 13.26 -3.68 13.14
N SER A 84 12.21 -4.20 12.50
CA SER A 84 10.93 -4.40 13.16
C SER A 84 10.35 -5.79 12.90
N SER A 85 9.84 -6.42 13.95
CA SER A 85 9.15 -7.70 13.88
C SER A 85 7.75 -7.64 14.51
N TYR A 86 6.78 -8.29 13.85
CA TYR A 86 5.39 -8.36 14.27
C TYR A 86 4.96 -9.82 14.20
N GLU A 87 4.71 -10.47 15.34
CA GLU A 87 4.43 -11.91 15.35
C GLU A 87 3.02 -12.21 14.83
N TYR A 88 2.02 -11.44 15.27
CA TYR A 88 0.63 -11.74 14.98
C TYR A 88 -0.26 -10.49 14.95
N VAL A 89 -1.00 -10.29 13.85
CA VAL A 89 -1.94 -9.19 13.63
C VAL A 89 -3.31 -9.76 13.25
N GLN A 90 -4.34 -9.48 14.06
CA GLN A 90 -5.72 -9.93 13.79
C GLN A 90 -6.39 -9.17 12.65
N GLY A 91 -6.07 -7.89 12.47
CA GLY A 91 -6.63 -7.06 11.41
C GLY A 91 -5.69 -6.90 10.22
N ASP A 92 -5.81 -5.76 9.56
CA ASP A 92 -4.95 -5.34 8.45
C ASP A 92 -3.61 -4.80 8.98
N ALA A 93 -2.56 -4.93 8.18
CA ALA A 93 -1.23 -4.39 8.46
C ALA A 93 -0.79 -3.41 7.37
N ALA A 94 -0.29 -2.24 7.77
CA ALA A 94 0.24 -1.23 6.87
C ALA A 94 1.63 -0.77 7.32
N PHE A 95 2.64 -1.07 6.50
CA PHE A 95 4.03 -0.63 6.68
C PHE A 95 4.36 0.45 5.66
N THR A 96 4.84 1.61 6.10
CA THR A 96 5.23 2.71 5.21
C THR A 96 6.55 3.31 5.64
N GLN A 97 7.52 3.38 4.73
CA GLN A 97 8.84 3.97 5.00
C GLN A 97 9.52 3.30 6.20
N THR A 98 9.57 1.97 6.19
CA THR A 98 10.22 1.17 7.23
C THR A 98 11.54 0.57 6.74
N GLY A 99 12.41 0.16 7.68
CA GLY A 99 13.59 -0.64 7.39
C GLY A 99 13.25 -2.12 7.19
N ASP A 100 14.15 -3.01 7.61
CA ASP A 100 13.88 -4.45 7.59
C ASP A 100 12.65 -4.78 8.43
N THR A 101 11.67 -5.42 7.79
CA THR A 101 10.34 -5.65 8.34
C THR A 101 10.00 -7.13 8.24
N LYS A 102 9.78 -7.77 9.40
CA LYS A 102 9.27 -9.14 9.49
C LYS A 102 7.85 -9.16 10.05
N ALA A 103 6.91 -9.76 9.36
CA ALA A 103 5.58 -10.06 9.87
C ALA A 103 5.38 -11.59 9.90
N GLY A 104 4.83 -12.11 11.00
CA GLY A 104 4.45 -13.52 11.11
C GLY A 104 3.12 -13.73 10.39
N ILE A 105 2.02 -13.63 11.14
CA ILE A 105 0.67 -13.84 10.62
C ILE A 105 -0.09 -12.51 10.57
N VAL A 106 -0.67 -12.20 9.40
CA VAL A 106 -1.63 -11.10 9.21
C VAL A 106 -2.96 -11.70 8.76
N HIS A 107 -3.98 -11.58 9.60
CA HIS A 107 -5.31 -12.14 9.31
C HIS A 107 -6.11 -11.31 8.28
N GLY A 108 -5.83 -10.03 8.17
CA GLY A 108 -6.41 -9.15 7.16
C GLY A 108 -5.52 -8.99 5.93
N ASN A 109 -5.56 -7.80 5.34
CA ASN A 109 -4.74 -7.40 4.21
C ASN A 109 -3.39 -6.82 4.66
N LEU A 110 -2.39 -6.90 3.79
CA LEU A 110 -1.08 -6.31 4.00
C LEU A 110 -0.77 -5.26 2.94
N VAL A 111 -0.40 -4.07 3.38
CA VAL A 111 0.11 -2.99 2.52
C VAL A 111 1.51 -2.59 2.97
N ALA A 112 2.51 -2.86 2.13
CA ALA A 112 3.90 -2.49 2.35
C ALA A 112 4.35 -1.46 1.30
N LYS A 113 4.77 -0.28 1.75
CA LYS A 113 5.18 0.83 0.87
C LYS A 113 6.53 1.38 1.30
N GLN A 114 7.42 1.56 0.33
CA GLN A 114 8.74 2.16 0.54
C GLN A 114 9.51 1.48 1.68
N ILE A 115 9.59 0.15 1.66
CA ILE A 115 10.39 -0.62 2.60
C ILE A 115 11.85 -0.49 2.14
N ALA A 116 12.65 0.24 2.90
CA ALA A 116 14.05 0.51 2.55
C ALA A 116 14.92 -0.75 2.61
N GLY A 117 14.48 -1.75 3.38
CA GLY A 117 15.16 -3.03 3.58
C GLY A 117 14.35 -4.23 3.07
N ALA A 118 14.60 -5.39 3.66
CA ALA A 118 13.90 -6.63 3.33
C ALA A 118 12.50 -6.68 3.98
N LEU A 119 11.54 -7.26 3.25
CA LEU A 119 10.20 -7.59 3.73
C LEU A 119 10.06 -9.12 3.80
N SER A 120 9.83 -9.67 4.98
CA SER A 120 9.57 -11.10 5.18
C SER A 120 8.21 -11.28 5.85
N VAL A 121 7.32 -12.06 5.23
CA VAL A 121 5.98 -12.33 5.75
C VAL A 121 5.69 -13.83 5.70
N ASP A 122 5.30 -14.39 6.83
CA ASP A 122 5.04 -15.83 6.92
C ASP A 122 3.62 -16.15 6.37
N GLU A 123 2.57 -15.45 6.79
CA GLU A 123 1.20 -15.72 6.34
C GLU A 123 0.37 -14.45 6.22
N VAL A 124 -0.35 -14.28 5.11
CA VAL A 124 -1.38 -13.26 4.93
C VAL A 124 -2.68 -13.91 4.45
N ASN A 125 -3.74 -13.76 5.24
CA ASN A 125 -5.05 -14.33 4.93
C ASN A 125 -5.87 -13.49 3.92
N GLY A 126 -5.56 -12.21 3.78
CA GLY A 126 -6.11 -11.31 2.76
C GLY A 126 -5.17 -11.05 1.59
N ASP A 127 -5.31 -9.87 0.99
CA ASP A 127 -4.53 -9.41 -0.16
C ASP A 127 -3.22 -8.75 0.27
N VAL A 128 -2.20 -8.83 -0.59
CA VAL A 128 -0.88 -8.25 -0.38
C VAL A 128 -0.56 -7.22 -1.45
N VAL A 129 -0.24 -6.00 -1.03
CA VAL A 129 0.24 -4.92 -1.90
C VAL A 129 1.63 -4.47 -1.45
N VAL A 130 2.63 -4.66 -2.33
CA VAL A 130 4.00 -4.21 -2.12
C VAL A 130 4.35 -3.14 -3.17
N ARG A 131 4.77 -1.95 -2.72
CA ARG A 131 5.21 -0.87 -3.61
C ARG A 131 6.49 -0.24 -3.12
N GLY A 132 7.61 -0.47 -3.82
CA GLY A 132 8.91 0.01 -3.37
C GLY A 132 9.39 -0.79 -2.17
N ALA A 133 10.07 -1.89 -2.40
CA ALA A 133 10.67 -2.70 -1.34
C ALA A 133 12.01 -3.27 -1.84
N GLY A 134 12.89 -3.66 -0.92
CA GLY A 134 14.04 -4.51 -1.23
C GLY A 134 13.62 -5.97 -1.43
N GLU A 135 14.46 -6.90 -1.00
CA GLU A 135 14.13 -8.33 -1.02
C GLU A 135 12.80 -8.62 -0.32
N THR A 136 11.90 -9.34 -0.98
CA THR A 136 10.56 -9.65 -0.50
C THR A 136 10.34 -11.16 -0.47
N THR A 137 10.08 -11.70 0.70
CA THR A 137 9.77 -13.12 0.91
C THR A 137 8.38 -13.26 1.51
N LEU A 138 7.51 -14.00 0.84
CA LEU A 138 6.15 -14.30 1.28
C LEU A 138 5.98 -15.83 1.31
N VAL A 139 5.65 -16.42 2.45
CA VAL A 139 5.47 -17.88 2.52
C VAL A 139 4.08 -18.26 2.03
N GLU A 140 3.01 -17.78 2.69
CA GLU A 140 1.63 -18.07 2.30
C GLU A 140 0.80 -16.79 2.12
N VAL A 141 0.14 -16.68 0.96
CA VAL A 141 -0.80 -15.60 0.64
C VAL A 141 -2.12 -16.19 0.18
N HIS A 142 -3.19 -15.99 0.97
CA HIS A 142 -4.50 -16.54 0.65
C HIS A 142 -5.32 -15.65 -0.31
N GLY A 143 -5.03 -14.35 -0.38
CA GLY A 143 -5.61 -13.43 -1.35
C GLY A 143 -4.74 -13.20 -2.58
N ASP A 144 -4.91 -12.03 -3.19
CA ASP A 144 -4.17 -11.59 -4.38
C ASP A 144 -2.85 -10.90 -4.00
N LEU A 145 -1.85 -10.98 -4.87
CA LEU A 145 -0.55 -10.31 -4.71
C LEU A 145 -0.31 -9.28 -5.81
N SER A 146 -0.10 -8.03 -5.42
CA SER A 146 0.38 -6.97 -6.30
C SER A 146 1.73 -6.44 -5.80
N ALA A 147 2.79 -6.65 -6.56
CA ALA A 147 4.11 -6.10 -6.26
C ALA A 147 4.61 -5.19 -7.40
N ARG A 148 5.03 -3.98 -7.06
CA ARG A 148 5.53 -2.98 -8.02
C ARG A 148 6.81 -2.31 -7.51
N LEU A 149 7.78 -2.08 -8.40
CA LEU A 149 9.03 -1.37 -8.10
C LEU A 149 9.82 -2.04 -6.95
N VAL A 150 10.07 -3.34 -7.07
CA VAL A 150 10.85 -4.08 -6.06
C VAL A 150 12.31 -4.11 -6.51
N ASP A 151 13.22 -3.63 -5.67
CA ASP A 151 14.66 -3.56 -5.91
C ASP A 151 15.38 -4.68 -5.15
N GLY A 152 15.05 -5.92 -5.53
CA GLY A 152 15.50 -7.13 -4.86
C GLY A 152 14.75 -8.36 -5.37
N ASN A 153 15.07 -9.51 -4.80
CA ASN A 153 14.40 -10.76 -5.16
C ASN A 153 12.99 -10.81 -4.59
N ILE A 154 12.07 -11.46 -5.31
CA ILE A 154 10.76 -11.85 -4.80
C ILE A 154 10.72 -13.38 -4.72
N THR A 155 10.48 -13.91 -3.53
CA THR A 155 10.23 -15.34 -3.30
C THR A 155 8.85 -15.52 -2.71
N VAL A 156 8.01 -16.33 -3.36
CA VAL A 156 6.68 -16.72 -2.89
C VAL A 156 6.57 -18.23 -2.84
N GLU A 157 6.22 -18.82 -1.70
CA GLU A 157 6.01 -20.28 -1.66
C GLU A 157 4.63 -20.67 -2.18
N THR A 158 3.55 -20.12 -1.61
CA THR A 158 2.18 -20.45 -2.02
C THR A 158 1.32 -19.20 -2.13
N ILE A 159 0.60 -19.07 -3.24
CA ILE A 159 -0.43 -18.03 -3.43
C ILE A 159 -1.74 -18.59 -3.96
N ASN A 160 -2.85 -18.24 -3.31
CA ASN A 160 -4.18 -18.74 -3.68
C ASN A 160 -4.93 -17.79 -4.63
N GLY A 161 -4.62 -16.49 -4.61
CA GLY A 161 -5.20 -15.48 -5.51
C GLY A 161 -4.37 -15.24 -6.77
N ASP A 162 -4.73 -14.16 -7.47
CA ASP A 162 -4.03 -13.69 -8.68
C ASP A 162 -2.73 -12.97 -8.29
N THR A 163 -1.70 -13.12 -9.12
CA THR A 163 -0.40 -12.49 -8.89
C THR A 163 -0.06 -11.50 -10.01
N SER A 164 0.27 -10.26 -9.67
CA SER A 164 0.75 -9.24 -10.60
C SER A 164 2.07 -8.63 -10.12
N LEU A 165 3.16 -8.98 -10.78
CA LEU A 165 4.50 -8.43 -10.51
C LEU A 165 4.93 -7.49 -11.65
N ARG A 166 5.31 -6.26 -11.29
CA ARG A 166 5.69 -5.23 -12.26
C ARG A 166 6.99 -4.50 -11.85
N ASN A 167 7.94 -4.37 -12.77
CA ASN A 167 9.19 -3.65 -12.59
C ASN A 167 9.96 -4.20 -11.38
N ILE A 168 10.43 -5.45 -11.51
CA ILE A 168 11.17 -6.15 -10.46
C ILE A 168 12.65 -6.18 -10.86
N ASN A 169 13.52 -5.57 -10.06
CA ASN A 169 14.97 -5.56 -10.28
C ASN A 169 15.64 -6.68 -9.48
N GLY A 170 15.27 -7.91 -9.78
CA GLY A 170 15.79 -9.09 -9.09
C GLY A 170 15.13 -10.36 -9.58
N ASN A 171 15.49 -11.47 -8.95
CA ASN A 171 14.95 -12.77 -9.29
C ASN A 171 13.52 -12.91 -8.76
N VAL A 172 12.67 -13.60 -9.51
CA VAL A 172 11.31 -13.97 -9.12
C VAL A 172 11.23 -15.48 -9.01
N ALA A 173 10.87 -15.98 -7.83
CA ALA A 173 10.60 -17.39 -7.58
C ALA A 173 9.19 -17.57 -7.00
N ILE A 174 8.33 -18.36 -7.66
CA ILE A 174 7.01 -18.75 -7.15
C ILE A 174 6.93 -20.27 -7.17
N GLN A 175 6.71 -20.93 -6.02
CA GLN A 175 6.69 -22.39 -5.97
C GLN A 175 5.32 -23.00 -6.31
N ARG A 176 4.23 -22.35 -5.90
CA ARG A 176 2.85 -22.77 -6.19
C ARG A 176 1.93 -21.57 -6.28
N GLY A 177 1.02 -21.60 -7.26
CA GLY A 177 -0.02 -20.60 -7.42
C GLY A 177 -1.32 -21.23 -7.91
N TYR A 178 -2.46 -20.87 -7.32
CA TYR A 178 -3.74 -21.48 -7.68
C TYR A 178 -4.51 -20.72 -8.76
N ARG A 179 -4.11 -19.48 -9.08
CA ARG A 179 -4.70 -18.67 -10.16
C ARG A 179 -3.65 -18.08 -11.10
N ASP A 180 -3.96 -16.96 -11.74
CA ASP A 180 -3.17 -16.39 -12.82
C ASP A 180 -1.94 -15.64 -12.29
N VAL A 181 -0.85 -15.67 -13.04
CA VAL A 181 0.36 -14.88 -12.79
C VAL A 181 0.65 -13.96 -13.95
N ASN A 182 0.81 -12.68 -13.67
CA ASN A 182 1.17 -11.65 -14.63
C ASN A 182 2.52 -11.03 -14.25
N LEU A 183 3.48 -11.10 -15.17
CA LEU A 183 4.83 -10.57 -15.04
C LEU A 183 5.07 -9.49 -16.10
N ILE A 184 5.48 -8.30 -15.66
CA ILE A 184 5.80 -7.18 -16.54
C ILE A 184 7.14 -6.58 -16.11
N GLY A 185 8.17 -6.67 -16.95
CA GLY A 185 9.47 -6.04 -16.70
C GLY A 185 10.18 -6.63 -15.47
N VAL A 186 10.69 -7.85 -15.60
CA VAL A 186 11.52 -8.50 -14.57
C VAL A 186 12.97 -8.52 -15.03
N ASN A 187 13.84 -7.84 -14.30
CA ASN A 187 15.26 -7.70 -14.58
C ASN A 187 16.08 -8.70 -13.75
N GLY A 188 15.75 -9.99 -13.86
CA GLY A 188 16.41 -11.09 -13.16
C GLY A 188 15.92 -12.44 -13.64
N LEU A 189 16.32 -13.51 -12.94
CA LEU A 189 15.86 -14.87 -13.22
C LEU A 189 14.40 -15.06 -12.82
N VAL A 190 13.68 -15.90 -13.56
CA VAL A 190 12.26 -16.17 -13.30
C VAL A 190 12.06 -17.67 -13.22
N ASN A 191 11.63 -18.14 -12.06
CA ASN A 191 11.35 -19.55 -11.80
C ASN A 191 9.97 -19.69 -11.16
N ILE A 192 8.98 -20.00 -11.99
CA ILE A 192 7.59 -20.16 -11.58
C ILE A 192 7.20 -21.61 -11.80
N LYS A 193 6.74 -22.25 -10.73
CA LYS A 193 6.39 -23.66 -10.68
C LYS A 193 4.92 -23.85 -10.32
N ALA A 194 4.34 -24.93 -10.82
CA ALA A 194 3.03 -25.42 -10.41
C ALA A 194 1.91 -24.36 -10.32
N ILE A 195 1.77 -23.53 -11.36
CA ILE A 195 0.64 -22.59 -11.46
C ILE A 195 -0.59 -23.34 -12.00
N MET A 196 -1.73 -23.24 -11.33
CA MET A 196 -2.98 -23.86 -11.82
C MET A 196 -3.70 -23.02 -12.88
N GLY A 197 -3.57 -21.69 -12.82
CA GLY A 197 -4.10 -20.76 -13.80
C GLY A 197 -3.16 -20.50 -14.98
N ASP A 198 -3.32 -19.32 -15.60
CA ASP A 198 -2.51 -18.87 -16.72
C ASP A 198 -1.26 -18.10 -16.27
N ILE A 199 -0.20 -18.12 -17.09
CA ILE A 199 0.96 -17.24 -16.91
C ILE A 199 1.06 -16.26 -18.09
N ARG A 200 1.19 -14.98 -17.78
CA ARG A 200 1.41 -13.91 -18.77
C ARG A 200 2.75 -13.24 -18.48
N LEU A 201 3.68 -13.36 -19.41
CA LEU A 201 4.99 -12.69 -19.36
C LEU A 201 5.05 -11.61 -20.44
N ARG A 202 5.43 -10.38 -20.05
CA ARG A 202 5.70 -9.28 -20.98
C ARG A 202 7.08 -8.69 -20.71
N GLY A 203 7.87 -8.58 -21.79
CA GLY A 203 9.21 -8.02 -21.78
C GLY A 203 10.29 -9.08 -21.90
N GLY A 204 11.53 -8.61 -22.03
CA GLY A 204 12.70 -9.48 -21.99
C GLY A 204 13.02 -9.93 -20.56
N LEU A 205 13.96 -10.86 -20.47
CA LEU A 205 14.53 -11.36 -19.23
C LEU A 205 16.06 -11.24 -19.29
N SER A 206 16.71 -11.21 -18.12
CA SER A 206 18.17 -11.24 -18.01
C SER A 206 18.77 -12.53 -18.61
N ALA A 207 20.08 -12.58 -18.80
CA ALA A 207 20.74 -13.82 -19.20
C ALA A 207 20.67 -14.87 -18.07
N GLY A 208 20.54 -16.13 -18.45
CA GLY A 208 20.43 -17.28 -17.55
C GLY A 208 19.21 -18.17 -17.84
N ASP A 209 18.93 -19.08 -16.90
CA ASP A 209 17.88 -20.07 -17.03
C ASP A 209 16.58 -19.61 -16.37
N HIS A 210 15.50 -19.65 -17.15
CA HIS A 210 14.15 -19.29 -16.73
C HIS A 210 13.20 -20.47 -16.97
N SER A 211 12.25 -20.65 -16.05
CA SER A 211 11.27 -21.72 -16.12
C SER A 211 9.89 -21.20 -15.74
N LEU A 212 8.89 -21.45 -16.58
CA LEU A 212 7.48 -21.16 -16.33
C LEU A 212 6.68 -22.45 -16.51
N GLU A 213 6.03 -22.90 -15.44
CA GLU A 213 5.17 -24.08 -15.43
C GLU A 213 3.74 -23.72 -15.03
N ALA A 214 2.79 -24.01 -15.91
CA ALA A 214 1.37 -23.77 -15.68
C ALA A 214 0.51 -24.98 -16.12
N ARG A 215 -0.65 -25.15 -15.48
CA ARG A 215 -1.71 -26.02 -16.00
C ARG A 215 -2.57 -25.29 -17.02
N GLY A 216 -2.77 -23.99 -16.85
CA GLY A 216 -3.42 -23.12 -17.82
C GLY A 216 -2.51 -22.75 -18.99
N ASP A 217 -2.88 -21.67 -19.69
CA ASP A 217 -2.17 -21.16 -20.85
C ASP A 217 -0.95 -20.34 -20.44
N ILE A 218 0.10 -20.36 -21.27
CA ILE A 218 1.24 -19.45 -21.10
C ILE A 218 1.31 -18.50 -22.29
N ILE A 219 1.21 -17.20 -22.01
CA ILE A 219 1.28 -16.14 -23.00
C ILE A 219 2.56 -15.35 -22.79
N VAL A 220 3.49 -15.44 -23.74
CA VAL A 220 4.74 -14.66 -23.73
C VAL A 220 4.67 -13.58 -24.80
N ARG A 221 4.86 -12.33 -24.39
CA ARG A 221 5.07 -11.18 -25.26
C ARG A 221 6.54 -10.79 -25.19
N TRP A 222 7.30 -11.17 -26.20
CA TRP A 222 8.76 -11.06 -26.23
C TRP A 222 9.24 -9.97 -27.20
N PRO A 223 10.20 -9.11 -26.81
CA PRO A 223 10.80 -8.14 -27.74
C PRO A 223 11.66 -8.82 -28.80
N ALA A 224 11.34 -8.65 -30.08
CA ALA A 224 12.10 -9.27 -31.18
C ALA A 224 13.57 -8.83 -31.26
N SER A 225 13.92 -7.71 -30.61
CA SER A 225 15.30 -7.23 -30.52
C SER A 225 16.16 -7.98 -29.49
N LEU A 226 15.56 -8.78 -28.60
CA LEU A 226 16.27 -9.45 -27.52
C LEU A 226 16.45 -10.94 -27.80
N PRO A 227 17.66 -11.48 -27.57
CA PRO A 227 17.91 -12.89 -27.82
C PRO A 227 17.22 -13.77 -26.78
N VAL A 228 16.73 -14.94 -27.21
CA VAL A 228 16.17 -15.97 -26.32
C VAL A 228 16.26 -17.34 -26.96
N ASN A 229 16.62 -18.34 -26.16
CA ASN A 229 16.55 -19.75 -26.50
C ASN A 229 15.30 -20.33 -25.84
N LEU A 230 14.37 -20.85 -26.63
CA LEU A 230 13.07 -21.32 -26.17
C LEU A 230 13.03 -22.85 -26.16
N ASN A 231 12.54 -23.42 -25.07
CA ASN A 231 12.17 -24.83 -24.97
C ASN A 231 10.72 -24.92 -24.47
N ILE A 232 9.80 -25.30 -25.34
CA ILE A 232 8.36 -25.20 -25.10
C ILE A 232 7.78 -26.60 -25.12
N THR A 233 7.05 -26.98 -24.08
CA THR A 233 6.25 -28.21 -24.05
C THR A 233 4.81 -27.84 -23.70
N ALA A 234 3.89 -28.08 -24.63
CA ALA A 234 2.47 -27.78 -24.43
C ALA A 234 1.54 -28.64 -25.29
N ALA A 235 0.26 -28.71 -24.91
CA ALA A 235 -0.75 -29.40 -25.72
C ALA A 235 -0.95 -28.72 -27.08
N LYS A 236 -0.84 -27.39 -27.11
CA LYS A 236 -0.91 -26.59 -28.34
C LYS A 236 0.07 -25.43 -28.28
N ILE A 237 0.77 -25.19 -29.38
CA ILE A 237 1.73 -24.09 -29.48
C ILE A 237 1.31 -23.18 -30.64
N ASN A 238 1.11 -21.90 -30.34
CA ASN A 238 0.80 -20.85 -31.30
C ASN A 238 1.93 -19.82 -31.29
N ASN A 239 2.89 -20.03 -32.18
CA ASN A 239 4.05 -19.17 -32.29
C ASN A 239 3.83 -18.10 -33.38
N ARG A 240 3.93 -16.83 -32.98
CA ARG A 240 3.93 -15.67 -33.89
C ARG A 240 5.25 -14.89 -33.86
N LEU A 241 6.30 -15.46 -33.27
CA LEU A 241 7.66 -14.93 -33.32
C LEU A 241 8.43 -15.54 -34.49
N SER A 242 9.32 -14.75 -35.08
CA SER A 242 10.27 -15.20 -36.10
C SER A 242 11.42 -15.96 -35.44
N LEU A 243 11.23 -17.26 -35.19
CA LEU A 243 12.27 -18.11 -34.59
C LEU A 243 13.21 -18.70 -35.65
N GLU A 244 14.47 -18.86 -35.27
CA GLU A 244 15.50 -19.62 -35.97
C GLU A 244 15.63 -21.04 -35.37
N ASP A 245 16.25 -21.96 -36.11
CA ASP A 245 16.60 -23.33 -35.67
C ASP A 245 15.43 -24.13 -35.06
N ILE A 246 14.23 -23.96 -35.64
CA ILE A 246 13.01 -24.56 -35.12
C ILE A 246 13.07 -26.09 -35.24
N THR A 247 12.88 -26.77 -34.12
CA THR A 247 12.70 -28.23 -34.07
C THR A 247 11.39 -28.56 -33.36
N ASP A 248 10.47 -29.19 -34.09
CA ASP A 248 9.18 -29.64 -33.55
C ASP A 248 9.16 -31.16 -33.40
N LYS A 249 9.00 -31.65 -32.16
CA LYS A 249 8.88 -33.08 -31.87
C LYS A 249 7.83 -33.32 -30.79
N LYS A 250 6.76 -34.04 -31.16
CA LYS A 250 5.76 -34.61 -30.21
C LYS A 250 5.34 -33.68 -29.06
N GLY A 251 4.88 -32.46 -29.37
CA GLY A 251 4.40 -31.51 -28.35
C GLY A 251 5.49 -30.65 -27.69
N THR A 252 6.75 -30.87 -28.08
CA THR A 252 7.88 -30.01 -27.73
C THR A 252 8.34 -29.21 -28.95
N GLN A 253 8.55 -27.91 -28.78
CA GLN A 253 9.13 -27.00 -29.77
C GLN A 253 10.36 -26.32 -29.18
N ILE A 254 11.47 -26.41 -29.91
CA ILE A 254 12.70 -25.67 -29.60
C ILE A 254 12.92 -24.67 -30.72
N GLY A 255 13.36 -23.46 -30.36
CA GLY A 255 13.74 -22.43 -31.33
C GLY A 255 14.45 -21.29 -30.62
N ARG A 256 15.05 -20.38 -31.38
CA ARG A 256 15.75 -19.23 -30.80
C ARG A 256 15.46 -17.93 -31.53
N ILE A 257 15.73 -16.82 -30.86
CA ILE A 257 15.83 -15.49 -31.45
C ILE A 257 17.25 -15.01 -31.17
N GLY A 258 17.99 -14.60 -32.20
CA GLY A 258 19.34 -14.07 -32.06
C GLY A 258 20.34 -15.03 -31.40
N GLN A 259 21.45 -14.47 -30.94
CA GLN A 259 22.52 -15.15 -30.21
C GLN A 259 22.59 -14.56 -28.81
N GLY A 260 22.41 -15.39 -27.78
CA GLY A 260 22.48 -14.94 -26.39
C GLY A 260 22.28 -16.08 -25.39
N ASP A 261 22.49 -15.76 -24.13
CA ASP A 261 22.52 -16.73 -23.02
C ASP A 261 21.22 -16.72 -22.18
N THR A 262 20.10 -16.27 -22.76
CA THR A 262 18.79 -16.33 -22.12
C THR A 262 18.09 -17.61 -22.53
N TYR A 263 17.80 -18.49 -21.58
CA TYR A 263 17.15 -19.78 -21.81
C TYR A 263 15.78 -19.79 -21.12
N LEU A 264 14.71 -19.92 -21.89
CA LEU A 264 13.34 -19.89 -21.38
C LEU A 264 12.63 -21.22 -21.64
N THR A 265 12.39 -21.95 -20.55
CA THR A 265 11.63 -23.21 -20.56
C THR A 265 10.17 -22.92 -20.20
N LEU A 266 9.25 -23.33 -21.08
CA LEU A 266 7.82 -23.17 -20.91
C LEU A 266 7.15 -24.55 -20.88
N VAL A 267 6.43 -24.85 -19.80
CA VAL A 267 5.68 -26.11 -19.65
C VAL A 267 4.23 -25.77 -19.34
N SER A 268 3.32 -26.20 -20.20
CA SER A 268 1.88 -25.91 -20.08
C SER A 268 1.04 -27.15 -20.35
N GLU A 269 0.03 -27.46 -19.52
CA GLU A 269 -1.01 -28.44 -19.90
C GLU A 269 -2.00 -27.86 -20.94
N GLY A 270 -2.07 -26.53 -21.03
CA GLY A 270 -2.87 -25.76 -21.97
C GLY A 270 -2.12 -25.37 -23.25
N GLN A 271 -2.37 -24.14 -23.71
CA GLN A 271 -1.80 -23.55 -24.90
C GLN A 271 -0.66 -22.60 -24.55
N VAL A 272 0.46 -22.70 -25.28
CA VAL A 272 1.52 -21.67 -25.27
C VAL A 272 1.32 -20.73 -26.46
N VAL A 273 1.28 -19.43 -26.18
CA VAL A 273 1.17 -18.38 -27.19
C VAL A 273 2.38 -17.47 -27.12
N LEU A 274 3.15 -17.44 -28.20
CA LEU A 274 4.27 -16.51 -28.36
C LEU A 274 3.86 -15.37 -29.29
N ARG A 275 4.08 -14.13 -28.86
CA ARG A 275 3.84 -12.93 -29.66
C ARG A 275 5.00 -11.96 -29.49
N GLU A 276 5.24 -11.17 -30.53
CA GLU A 276 6.13 -10.03 -30.42
C GLU A 276 5.53 -9.00 -29.46
N SER A 277 6.37 -8.41 -28.60
CA SER A 277 5.95 -7.24 -27.84
C SER A 277 6.05 -6.01 -28.73
N GLU A 278 4.94 -5.32 -28.94
CA GLU A 278 4.99 -3.99 -29.53
C GLU A 278 5.82 -3.08 -28.60
N PRO A 279 6.70 -2.21 -29.14
CA PRO A 279 7.38 -1.21 -28.34
C PRO A 279 6.31 -0.36 -27.68
N ASP A 280 6.37 -0.30 -26.35
CA ASP A 280 5.41 0.37 -25.49
C ASP A 280 5.22 1.81 -25.99
N HIS A 281 4.19 2.04 -26.80
CA HIS A 281 3.80 3.38 -27.23
C HIS A 281 3.09 4.04 -26.06
N GLY A 282 3.84 4.29 -24.98
CA GLY A 282 3.53 5.23 -23.90
C GLY A 282 2.06 5.40 -23.52
N ASP A 283 1.27 4.33 -23.51
CA ASP A 283 -0.10 4.33 -22.97
C ASP A 283 -0.03 3.88 -21.51
N ASP A 284 0.93 4.45 -20.78
CA ASP A 284 0.92 4.55 -19.32
C ASP A 284 -0.15 5.55 -18.83
N LYS A 285 -0.98 6.08 -19.75
CA LYS A 285 -2.10 6.99 -19.48
C LYS A 285 -3.32 6.35 -18.82
N GLN A 286 -3.23 5.10 -18.33
CA GLN A 286 -4.32 4.52 -17.53
C GLN A 286 -3.95 4.03 -16.13
N ILE A 287 -2.68 4.09 -15.68
CA ILE A 287 -2.34 3.96 -14.25
C ILE A 287 -1.16 4.87 -13.85
N GLU A 288 -1.13 6.08 -14.40
CA GLU A 288 -0.40 7.23 -13.83
C GLU A 288 -1.41 8.28 -13.34
N GLY A 289 -2.06 7.98 -12.22
CA GLY A 289 -2.50 9.05 -11.33
C GLY A 289 -1.25 9.64 -10.67
N ASN A 290 -0.85 10.83 -11.13
CA ASN A 290 0.17 11.73 -10.58
C ASN A 290 0.82 11.27 -9.27
N MET A 291 2.08 10.82 -9.33
CA MET A 291 3.02 11.04 -8.22
C MET A 291 4.39 11.39 -8.79
N GLU A 292 4.48 12.60 -9.31
CA GLU A 292 5.73 13.31 -9.45
C GLU A 292 6.19 13.74 -8.05
N PHE A 293 7.16 13.02 -7.50
CA PHE A 293 7.69 13.28 -6.17
C PHE A 293 8.67 14.46 -6.21
N GLY A 294 8.14 15.65 -5.94
CA GLY A 294 8.92 16.75 -5.36
C GLY A 294 9.04 16.58 -3.82
N PRO A 295 10.07 17.12 -3.18
CA PRO A 295 10.27 16.98 -1.73
C PRO A 295 9.26 17.85 -0.98
N GLY A 296 8.17 17.24 -0.54
CA GLY A 296 7.08 17.91 0.17
C GLY A 296 5.82 17.05 0.17
N PHE A 297 5.84 15.93 0.89
CA PHE A 297 4.71 15.00 0.97
C PHE A 297 3.64 15.52 1.96
N GLU A 298 2.56 16.12 1.44
CA GLU A 298 1.35 16.47 2.20
C GLU A 298 0.20 15.47 1.90
N PHE A 299 -0.04 14.59 2.88
CA PHE A 299 -1.31 14.19 3.52
C PHE A 299 -2.66 13.99 2.78
N ASP A 300 -2.82 14.25 1.48
CA ASP A 300 -4.18 14.24 0.88
C ASP A 300 -4.66 12.87 0.38
N ASP A 301 -3.76 11.92 0.07
CA ASP A 301 -4.17 10.70 -0.67
C ASP A 301 -4.60 9.51 0.21
N ILE A 302 -4.45 9.65 1.53
CA ILE A 302 -5.06 8.74 2.53
C ILE A 302 -6.41 9.31 2.97
N ALA A 303 -6.55 10.65 2.97
CA ALA A 303 -7.82 11.32 3.21
C ALA A 303 -8.82 11.05 2.08
N THR A 304 -8.41 11.04 0.81
CA THR A 304 -9.31 10.70 -0.32
C THR A 304 -9.88 9.28 -0.26
N ARG A 305 -9.14 8.30 0.28
CA ARG A 305 -9.62 6.91 0.42
C ARG A 305 -10.52 6.73 1.63
N ILE A 306 -10.26 7.46 2.72
CA ILE A 306 -11.17 7.57 3.88
C ILE A 306 -12.41 8.40 3.51
N GLU A 307 -12.30 9.42 2.67
CA GLU A 307 -13.43 10.25 2.17
C GLU A 307 -14.35 9.46 1.24
N ALA A 308 -13.83 8.56 0.41
CA ALA A 308 -14.67 7.66 -0.39
C ALA A 308 -15.49 6.70 0.50
N GLU A 309 -14.94 6.29 1.64
CA GLU A 309 -15.60 5.45 2.62
C GLU A 309 -16.59 6.25 3.50
N VAL A 310 -16.24 7.49 3.86
CA VAL A 310 -17.09 8.46 4.55
C VAL A 310 -18.24 8.94 3.67
N ASN A 311 -18.06 9.13 2.35
CA ASN A 311 -19.13 9.50 1.42
C ASN A 311 -20.16 8.38 1.25
N ASN A 312 -19.72 7.11 1.32
CA ASN A 312 -20.60 5.95 1.37
C ASN A 312 -21.34 5.83 2.72
N HIS A 313 -20.80 6.41 3.78
CA HIS A 313 -21.45 6.50 5.09
C HIS A 313 -22.43 7.69 5.16
N ILE A 314 -22.06 8.85 4.63
CA ILE A 314 -22.89 10.05 4.53
C ILE A 314 -24.13 9.77 3.67
N SER A 315 -23.99 9.09 2.54
CA SER A 315 -25.12 8.74 1.66
C SER A 315 -26.14 7.82 2.37
N ARG A 316 -25.67 6.95 3.28
CA ARG A 316 -26.52 6.11 4.13
C ARG A 316 -27.20 6.92 5.22
N VAL A 317 -26.46 7.80 5.90
CA VAL A 317 -26.99 8.69 6.95
C VAL A 317 -28.00 9.71 6.39
N THR A 318 -27.77 10.29 5.22
CA THR A 318 -28.75 11.19 4.56
C THR A 318 -30.02 10.44 4.18
N ARG A 319 -29.90 9.20 3.71
CA ARG A 319 -31.06 8.37 3.34
C ARG A 319 -31.86 7.95 4.57
N ASP A 320 -31.21 7.75 5.71
CA ASP A 320 -31.85 7.43 7.00
C ASP A 320 -32.46 8.65 7.70
N LEU A 321 -31.88 9.85 7.49
CA LEU A 321 -32.44 11.12 7.96
C LEU A 321 -33.65 11.56 7.11
N GLU A 322 -33.64 11.33 5.79
CA GLU A 322 -34.78 11.60 4.91
C GLU A 322 -36.00 10.73 5.23
N THR A 323 -35.79 9.46 5.59
CA THR A 323 -36.87 8.54 6.00
C THR A 323 -37.45 8.87 7.37
N LYS A 324 -36.64 9.37 8.31
CA LYS A 324 -37.09 9.68 9.69
C LYS A 324 -37.64 11.11 9.87
N PHE A 325 -37.13 12.10 9.13
CA PHE A 325 -37.43 13.51 9.38
C PHE A 325 -37.96 14.30 8.16
N GLY A 326 -38.06 13.66 6.99
CA GLY A 326 -38.64 14.23 5.77
C GLY A 326 -37.64 14.95 4.86
N LYS A 327 -37.98 15.04 3.57
CA LYS A 327 -37.09 15.52 2.47
C LYS A 327 -36.60 16.96 2.65
N ASP A 328 -37.38 17.80 3.32
CA ASP A 328 -37.04 19.22 3.51
C ASP A 328 -35.86 19.42 4.47
N PHE A 329 -35.61 18.47 5.38
CA PHE A 329 -34.50 18.56 6.35
C PHE A 329 -33.15 18.24 5.70
N GLY A 330 -33.08 17.17 4.91
CA GLY A 330 -31.87 16.76 4.19
C GLY A 330 -31.39 17.80 3.17
N GLN A 331 -32.33 18.45 2.47
CA GLN A 331 -32.00 19.50 1.50
C GLN A 331 -31.42 20.76 2.17
N ARG A 332 -31.99 21.22 3.29
CA ARG A 332 -31.51 22.41 4.00
C ARG A 332 -30.11 22.25 4.59
N ILE A 333 -29.81 21.07 5.14
CA ILE A 333 -28.49 20.75 5.69
C ILE A 333 -27.45 20.68 4.56
N SER A 334 -27.79 20.02 3.45
CA SER A 334 -26.90 19.86 2.29
C SER A 334 -26.58 21.20 1.62
N GLU A 335 -27.58 22.09 1.49
CA GLU A 335 -27.40 23.41 0.90
C GLU A 335 -26.54 24.34 1.78
N LYS A 336 -26.69 24.29 3.11
CA LYS A 336 -25.83 25.04 4.05
C LYS A 336 -24.38 24.54 4.02
N LEU A 337 -24.15 23.23 3.95
CA LEU A 337 -22.81 22.63 3.87
C LEU A 337 -22.10 22.96 2.56
N ALA A 338 -22.79 22.88 1.43
CA ALA A 338 -22.24 23.22 0.11
C ALA A 338 -21.80 24.69 0.02
N ARG A 339 -22.59 25.63 0.56
CA ARG A 339 -22.24 27.05 0.60
C ARG A 339 -20.98 27.35 1.44
N ARG A 340 -20.66 26.51 2.43
CA ARG A 340 -19.46 26.66 3.26
C ARG A 340 -18.20 26.19 2.54
N SER A 341 -18.27 25.07 1.80
CA SER A 341 -17.12 24.55 1.05
C SER A 341 -16.72 25.50 -0.09
N GLU A 342 -17.70 26.09 -0.78
CA GLU A 342 -17.46 27.03 -1.87
C GLU A 342 -16.79 28.33 -1.38
N LYS A 343 -17.19 28.84 -0.21
CA LYS A 343 -16.56 30.01 0.42
C LYS A 343 -15.15 29.72 0.95
N ALA A 344 -14.88 28.51 1.43
CA ALA A 344 -13.56 28.09 1.89
C ALA A 344 -12.58 27.93 0.71
N ALA A 345 -13.03 27.26 -0.37
CA ALA A 345 -12.26 27.08 -1.60
C ALA A 345 -11.96 28.42 -2.30
N GLY A 346 -12.91 29.36 -2.29
CA GLY A 346 -12.72 30.70 -2.85
C GLY A 346 -11.68 31.55 -2.11
N ARG A 347 -11.51 31.36 -0.79
CA ARG A 347 -10.49 32.06 0.00
C ARG A 347 -9.09 31.46 -0.21
N ALA A 348 -9.01 30.13 -0.31
CA ALA A 348 -7.76 29.43 -0.62
C ALA A 348 -7.21 29.80 -2.01
N ARG A 349 -8.09 29.90 -3.02
CA ARG A 349 -7.70 30.31 -4.38
C ARG A 349 -7.13 31.73 -4.45
N ARG A 350 -7.70 32.69 -3.70
CA ARG A 350 -7.18 34.08 -3.66
C ARG A 350 -5.84 34.22 -2.95
N GLN A 351 -5.53 33.34 -1.99
CA GLN A 351 -4.22 33.34 -1.32
C GLN A 351 -3.12 32.70 -2.19
N ALA A 352 -3.45 31.67 -2.96
CA ALA A 352 -2.51 31.04 -3.89
C ALA A 352 -2.13 31.96 -5.07
N GLU A 353 -3.01 32.88 -5.46
CA GLU A 353 -2.78 33.82 -6.56
C GLU A 353 -1.79 34.95 -6.18
N PHE A 354 -1.71 35.31 -4.89
CA PHE A 354 -0.79 36.34 -4.39
C PHE A 354 0.68 35.90 -4.29
N GLN A 355 0.96 34.59 -4.36
CA GLN A 355 2.32 34.01 -4.24
C GLN A 355 2.98 33.69 -5.59
N ARG A 356 2.31 33.96 -6.73
CA ARG A 356 2.81 33.65 -8.09
C ARG A 356 3.19 34.89 -8.91
N GLN A 357 3.92 35.85 -8.34
CA GLN A 357 4.61 36.89 -9.11
C GLN A 357 6.14 36.80 -8.93
N PRO A 358 6.95 36.86 -10.00
CA PRO A 358 8.40 36.77 -9.88
C PRO A 358 9.11 38.14 -9.80
N SER A 359 10.05 38.19 -8.86
CA SER A 359 11.33 38.94 -8.81
C SER A 359 11.36 40.48 -8.77
N GLY A 360 12.08 41.00 -7.77
CA GLY A 360 12.88 42.22 -7.89
C GLY A 360 12.90 43.16 -6.69
N PHE A 361 14.11 43.36 -6.13
CA PHE A 361 14.58 44.42 -5.23
C PHE A 361 14.51 44.24 -3.70
N ASP A 362 15.67 44.55 -3.14
CA ASP A 362 16.18 44.42 -1.77
C ASP A 362 15.86 45.69 -0.96
N PHE A 363 15.30 45.56 0.25
CA PHE A 363 15.53 46.46 1.41
C PHE A 363 14.82 45.91 2.65
N GLY A 364 15.54 45.88 3.78
CA GLY A 364 15.13 45.25 5.03
C GLY A 364 13.91 45.85 5.70
N PHE A 365 12.96 44.98 6.04
CA PHE A 365 12.00 45.13 7.12
C PHE A 365 11.78 43.77 7.78
N THR A 366 11.76 43.75 9.11
CA THR A 366 11.41 42.59 9.94
C THR A 366 10.00 42.12 9.59
N ALA A 367 9.88 40.87 9.14
CA ALA A 367 8.60 40.24 8.87
C ALA A 367 7.77 40.14 10.19
N PRO A 368 6.50 40.58 10.20
CA PRO A 368 5.59 40.23 11.27
C PRO A 368 5.33 38.72 11.23
N THR A 369 5.38 38.08 12.40
CA THR A 369 5.00 36.68 12.62
C THR A 369 3.59 36.42 12.07
N ALA A 370 3.48 35.42 11.20
CA ALA A 370 2.19 34.93 10.73
C ALA A 370 1.36 34.41 11.93
N PRO A 371 0.06 34.72 12.01
CA PRO A 371 -0.81 34.13 13.01
C PRO A 371 -0.98 32.63 12.74
N ILE A 372 -0.85 31.84 13.81
CA ILE A 372 -1.07 30.40 13.85
C ILE A 372 -2.47 30.09 13.26
N PRO A 373 -2.60 29.14 12.31
CA PRO A 373 -3.91 28.73 11.82
C PRO A 373 -4.78 28.21 12.97
N GLY A 374 -5.88 28.90 13.25
CA GLY A 374 -6.88 28.44 14.19
C GLY A 374 -7.46 27.11 13.75
N LYS A 375 -7.34 26.11 14.65
CA LYS A 375 -8.19 24.91 14.78
C LYS A 375 -9.15 24.64 13.60
N ILE A 376 -8.82 23.67 12.75
CA ILE A 376 -9.82 22.90 11.99
C ILE A 376 -10.55 22.00 12.99
N VAL A 377 -11.43 22.57 13.82
CA VAL A 377 -12.19 21.83 14.86
C VAL A 377 -13.69 21.80 14.57
N SER A 378 -14.14 22.49 13.53
CA SER A 378 -15.57 22.60 13.24
C SER A 378 -16.22 21.31 12.70
N THR A 379 -15.48 20.44 12.01
CA THR A 379 -16.08 19.26 11.33
C THR A 379 -16.40 18.12 12.29
N GLU A 380 -15.55 17.87 13.29
CA GLU A 380 -15.74 16.78 14.26
C GLU A 380 -16.88 17.06 15.24
N GLU A 381 -17.03 18.32 15.68
CA GLU A 381 -18.10 18.74 16.59
C GLU A 381 -19.48 18.72 15.90
N GLN A 382 -19.54 19.09 14.62
CA GLN A 382 -20.76 19.00 13.81
C GLN A 382 -21.19 17.54 13.58
N LEU A 383 -20.22 16.63 13.34
CA LEU A 383 -20.48 15.20 13.22
C LEU A 383 -21.03 14.60 14.53
N LYS A 384 -20.50 15.04 15.69
CA LYS A 384 -21.03 14.61 17.00
C LYS A 384 -22.46 15.08 17.23
N ILE A 385 -22.78 16.32 16.88
CA ILE A 385 -24.16 16.85 16.99
C ILE A 385 -25.12 16.05 16.11
N LEU A 386 -24.74 15.77 14.86
CA LEU A 386 -25.54 14.95 13.93
C LEU A 386 -25.78 13.53 14.46
N LYS A 387 -24.75 12.90 15.02
CA LYS A 387 -24.87 11.57 15.64
C LYS A 387 -25.78 11.56 16.87
N MET A 388 -25.79 12.65 17.65
CA MET A 388 -26.71 12.78 18.79
C MET A 388 -28.17 12.94 18.36
N VAL A 389 -28.44 13.57 17.20
CA VAL A 389 -29.80 13.62 16.62
C VAL A 389 -30.22 12.24 16.13
N GLU A 390 -29.32 11.53 15.45
CA GLU A 390 -29.56 10.17 14.95
C GLU A 390 -29.89 9.20 16.08
N ASP A 391 -29.14 9.27 17.19
CA ASP A 391 -29.37 8.49 18.41
C ASP A 391 -30.64 8.93 19.18
N GLY A 392 -31.33 9.99 18.74
CA GLY A 392 -32.50 10.55 19.41
C GLY A 392 -32.20 11.23 20.75
N LYS A 393 -30.93 11.52 21.04
CA LYS A 393 -30.47 12.15 22.30
C LYS A 393 -30.77 13.64 22.36
N ILE A 394 -30.88 14.30 21.20
CA ILE A 394 -31.29 15.70 21.07
C ILE A 394 -32.30 15.84 19.93
N SER A 395 -33.18 16.83 20.04
CA SER A 395 -34.13 17.14 18.98
C SER A 395 -33.47 17.87 17.81
N PRO A 396 -34.03 17.80 16.59
CA PRO A 396 -33.51 18.53 15.44
C PRO A 396 -33.38 20.05 15.67
N LYS A 397 -34.28 20.63 16.48
CA LYS A 397 -34.29 22.06 16.80
C LYS A 397 -33.17 22.43 17.79
N GLU A 398 -32.81 21.53 18.70
CA GLU A 398 -31.68 21.70 19.60
C GLU A 398 -30.35 21.54 18.87
N ALA A 399 -30.27 20.62 17.91
CA ALA A 399 -29.10 20.46 17.06
C ALA A 399 -28.85 21.70 16.19
N GLU A 400 -29.91 22.36 15.69
CA GLU A 400 -29.79 23.61 14.95
C GLU A 400 -29.23 24.74 15.84
N MET A 401 -29.74 24.89 17.07
CA MET A 401 -29.22 25.87 18.04
C MET A 401 -27.76 25.61 18.45
N LEU A 402 -27.37 24.34 18.64
CA LEU A 402 -25.99 23.97 18.96
C LEU A 402 -25.04 24.19 17.78
N MET A 403 -25.50 23.98 16.55
CA MET A 403 -24.72 24.27 15.35
C MET A 403 -24.56 25.78 15.14
N GLU A 404 -25.60 26.58 15.38
CA GLU A 404 -25.54 28.05 15.29
C GLU A 404 -24.59 28.65 16.33
N ALA A 405 -24.56 28.10 17.55
CA ALA A 405 -23.63 28.51 18.60
C ALA A 405 -22.16 28.19 18.29
N LEU A 406 -21.89 27.24 17.39
CA LEU A 406 -20.53 26.96 16.88
C LEU A 406 -20.13 27.89 15.72
N GLU A 407 -21.09 28.62 15.14
CA GLU A 407 -20.87 29.57 14.04
C GLU A 407 -20.64 31.02 14.51
N SER A 408 -21.10 31.35 15.72
CA SER A 408 -20.85 32.63 16.41
C SER A 408 -19.57 32.61 17.22
#